data_AF-I2GK95-F1
#
_entry.id   AF-I2GK95-F1
#
_cell.length_a   1.000
_cell.length_b   1.000
_cell.length_c   1.000
_cell.angle_alpha   90.00
_cell.angle_beta   90.00
_cell.angle_gamma   90.00
#
_symmetry.space_group_name_H-M   'P 1'
#
loop_
_entity.id
_entity.type
_entity.pdbx_description
1 polymer ?
#
loop_
_entity_poly.entity_id
_entity_poly.type
_entity_poly.pdbx_seq_one_letter_code
_entity_poly.pdbx_strand_id
1 'polypeptide(L)'
;MNNKTLGILAMLGAPFMAIGVYVESQYKPLADSWWTGAWGILYITAWMGSMIALIRLGVAGNSRFGRVFPLIVLGTLTIANVSNVWQLVAPAYKPALFWALDMGWPLSNVLMLVFGIAVIAAHRLTGWQRFVPLLCGLWLPMALTTKFWIPTELGFNLTSAYSAVAWALLALVVLTTRRLKQPLLSPLPRL
;
A
#
# COMPACT_ATOMS: atom_id res chain seq x y z
N MET A 1 -17.17 -7.22 -6.86
CA MET A 1 -15.99 -8.08 -6.59
C MET A 1 -15.91 -8.40 -5.10
N ASN A 2 -15.70 -9.67 -4.72
CA ASN A 2 -15.63 -10.07 -3.30
C ASN A 2 -14.22 -9.82 -2.71
N ASN A 3 -14.07 -9.93 -1.39
CA ASN A 3 -12.79 -9.68 -0.72
C ASN A 3 -11.71 -10.72 -1.06
N LYS A 4 -12.09 -11.95 -1.41
CA LYS A 4 -11.14 -12.98 -1.83
C LYS A 4 -10.46 -12.61 -3.14
N THR A 5 -11.23 -12.15 -4.13
CA THR A 5 -10.68 -11.68 -5.41
C THR A 5 -9.76 -10.49 -5.20
N LEU A 6 -10.14 -9.51 -4.36
CA LEU A 6 -9.28 -8.39 -4.00
C LEU A 6 -7.95 -8.87 -3.36
N GLY A 7 -8.02 -9.84 -2.45
CA GLY A 7 -6.84 -10.42 -1.82
C GLY A 7 -5.94 -11.20 -2.79
N ILE A 8 -6.52 -11.96 -3.74
CA ILE A 8 -5.73 -12.68 -4.77
C ILE A 8 -5.01 -11.69 -5.67
N LEU A 9 -5.72 -10.67 -6.16
CA LEU A 9 -5.11 -9.62 -6.99
C LEU A 9 -4.02 -8.88 -6.22
N ALA A 10 -4.25 -8.59 -4.94
CA ALA A 10 -3.26 -7.97 -4.07
C ALA A 10 -2.01 -8.85 -3.89
N MET A 11 -2.19 -10.16 -3.69
CA MET A 11 -1.09 -11.12 -3.54
C MET A 11 -0.24 -11.18 -4.81
N LEU A 12 -0.89 -11.21 -5.98
CA LEU A 12 -0.19 -11.23 -7.26
C LEU A 12 0.54 -9.92 -7.54
N GLY A 13 -0.05 -8.77 -7.20
CA GLY A 13 0.57 -7.46 -7.44
C GLY A 13 1.63 -7.03 -6.43
N ALA A 14 1.60 -7.55 -5.20
CA ALA A 14 2.56 -7.24 -4.14
C ALA A 14 4.05 -7.35 -4.57
N PRO A 15 4.50 -8.41 -5.26
CA PRO A 15 5.91 -8.54 -5.64
C PRO A 15 6.34 -7.59 -6.77
N PHE A 16 5.42 -6.96 -7.52
CA PHE A 16 5.79 -6.22 -8.73
C PHE A 16 6.67 -4.99 -8.48
N MET A 17 6.56 -4.35 -7.31
CA MET A 17 7.51 -3.29 -6.95
C MET A 17 8.92 -3.86 -6.82
N ALA A 18 9.09 -4.97 -6.09
CA ALA A 18 10.40 -5.59 -5.91
C ALA A 18 10.96 -6.15 -7.23
N ILE A 19 10.10 -6.74 -8.07
CA ILE A 19 10.49 -7.23 -9.40
C ILE A 19 10.96 -6.06 -10.27
N GLY A 20 10.17 -4.98 -10.37
CA GLY A 20 10.52 -3.81 -11.18
C GLY A 20 11.84 -3.19 -10.74
N VAL A 21 11.97 -2.96 -9.44
CA VAL A 21 13.18 -2.44 -8.80
C VAL A 21 14.40 -3.32 -9.06
N TYR A 22 14.27 -4.65 -8.95
CA TYR A 22 15.34 -5.59 -9.29
C TYR A 22 15.69 -5.54 -10.78
N VAL A 23 14.71 -5.63 -11.67
CA VAL A 23 14.92 -5.62 -13.13
C VAL A 23 15.60 -4.33 -13.59
N GLU A 24 15.15 -3.17 -13.09
CA GLU A 24 15.74 -1.87 -13.41
C GLU A 24 17.18 -1.73 -12.89
N SER A 25 17.51 -2.37 -11.76
CA SER A 25 18.89 -2.42 -11.26
C SER A 25 19.83 -3.18 -12.19
N GLN A 26 19.34 -4.24 -12.84
CA GLN A 26 20.11 -5.04 -13.78
C GLN A 26 20.21 -4.37 -15.16
N TYR A 27 19.15 -3.66 -15.55
CA TYR A 27 19.03 -3.00 -16.84
C TYR A 27 18.70 -1.51 -16.67
N LYS A 28 19.74 -0.70 -16.38
CA LYS A 28 19.60 0.74 -16.11
C LYS A 28 18.74 1.52 -17.12
N PRO A 29 18.78 1.25 -18.44
CA PRO A 29 17.90 1.95 -19.39
C PRO A 29 16.40 1.76 -19.14
N LEU A 30 16.00 0.74 -18.37
CA LEU A 30 14.59 0.52 -18.02
C LEU A 30 14.10 1.47 -16.92
N ALA A 31 14.97 2.00 -16.08
CA ALA A 31 14.60 2.88 -14.97
C ALA A 31 13.98 4.22 -15.41
N ASP A 32 14.28 4.65 -16.65
CA ASP A 32 13.70 5.84 -17.27
C ASP A 32 12.68 5.49 -18.36
N SER A 33 12.15 4.26 -18.35
CA SER A 33 11.22 3.76 -19.35
C SER A 33 9.77 3.73 -18.84
N TRP A 34 8.86 3.32 -19.72
CA TRP A 34 7.45 3.11 -19.41
C TRP A 34 7.23 1.93 -18.44
N TRP A 35 8.21 1.01 -18.32
CA TRP A 35 8.13 -0.15 -17.43
C TRP A 35 7.97 0.25 -15.97
N THR A 36 8.68 1.29 -15.52
CA THR A 36 8.57 1.82 -14.15
C THR A 36 7.13 2.21 -13.81
N GLY A 37 6.42 2.83 -14.75
CA GLY A 37 5.01 3.16 -14.61
C GLY A 37 4.13 1.92 -14.53
N ALA A 38 4.41 0.90 -15.36
CA ALA A 38 3.67 -0.36 -15.33
C ALA A 38 3.82 -1.10 -13.99
N TRP A 39 5.05 -1.19 -13.45
CA TRP A 39 5.31 -1.79 -12.13
C TRP A 39 4.58 -1.04 -11.03
N GLY A 40 4.63 0.29 -11.05
CA GLY A 40 3.94 1.16 -10.10
C GLY A 40 2.42 0.95 -10.14
N ILE A 41 1.81 0.92 -11.33
CA ILE A 41 0.36 0.68 -11.49
C ILE A 41 -0.03 -0.68 -10.91
N LEU A 42 0.69 -1.74 -11.25
CA LEU A 42 0.37 -3.09 -10.79
C LEU A 42 0.44 -3.18 -9.26
N TYR A 43 1.51 -2.67 -8.67
CA TYR A 43 1.72 -2.67 -7.23
C TYR A 43 0.69 -1.82 -6.47
N ILE A 44 0.51 -0.54 -6.87
CA ILE A 44 -0.42 0.37 -6.17
C ILE A 44 -1.87 -0.11 -6.33
N THR A 45 -2.25 -0.62 -7.50
CA THR A 45 -3.61 -1.14 -7.71
C THR A 45 -3.88 -2.38 -6.84
N ALA A 46 -2.90 -3.27 -6.70
CA ALA A 46 -2.98 -4.38 -5.75
C ALA A 46 -3.12 -3.90 -4.30
N TRP A 47 -2.34 -2.91 -3.89
CA TRP A 47 -2.45 -2.31 -2.56
C TRP A 47 -3.84 -1.68 -2.33
N MET A 48 -4.35 -0.92 -3.30
CA MET A 48 -5.72 -0.39 -3.25
C MET A 48 -6.75 -1.51 -3.08
N GLY A 49 -6.56 -2.65 -3.74
CA GLY A 49 -7.39 -3.84 -3.58
C GLY A 49 -7.44 -4.34 -2.13
N SER A 50 -6.27 -4.48 -1.49
CA SER A 50 -6.16 -4.81 -0.06
C SER A 50 -6.85 -3.77 0.82
N MET A 51 -6.65 -2.48 0.56
CA MET A 51 -7.27 -1.40 1.34
C MET A 51 -8.80 -1.43 1.25
N ILE A 52 -9.37 -1.61 0.06
CA ILE A 52 -10.82 -1.74 -0.11
C ILE A 52 -11.36 -2.93 0.69
N ALA A 53 -10.65 -4.07 0.69
CA ALA A 53 -11.06 -5.24 1.45
C ALA A 53 -10.99 -4.99 2.97
N LEU A 54 -9.95 -4.33 3.46
CA LEU A 54 -9.80 -3.94 4.88
C LEU A 54 -10.89 -2.96 5.33
N ILE A 55 -11.25 -1.99 4.48
CA ILE A 55 -12.39 -1.07 4.72
C ILE A 55 -13.68 -1.87 4.88
N ARG A 56 -13.96 -2.80 3.96
CA ARG A 56 -15.17 -3.65 4.01
C ARG A 56 -15.21 -4.55 5.23
N LEU A 57 -14.05 -4.98 5.71
CA LEU A 57 -13.91 -5.76 6.94
C LEU A 57 -14.08 -4.89 8.20
N GLY A 58 -13.95 -3.56 8.10
CA GLY A 58 -14.07 -2.64 9.24
C GLY A 58 -12.94 -2.80 10.24
N VAL A 59 -11.72 -3.11 9.77
CA VAL A 59 -10.57 -3.46 10.64
C VAL A 59 -10.11 -2.31 11.54
N ALA A 60 -10.39 -1.05 11.18
CA ALA A 60 -10.09 0.13 11.99
C ALA A 60 -11.28 0.56 12.89
N GLY A 61 -12.31 -0.29 13.01
CA GLY A 61 -13.48 -0.04 13.84
C GLY A 61 -14.57 0.81 13.17
N ASN A 62 -15.55 1.26 13.97
CA ASN A 62 -16.78 1.92 13.52
C ASN A 62 -16.79 3.44 13.73
N SER A 63 -15.72 4.01 14.29
CA SER A 63 -15.63 5.47 14.47
C SER A 63 -15.61 6.19 13.12
N ARG A 64 -15.93 7.50 13.12
CA ARG A 64 -15.80 8.32 11.90
C ARG A 64 -14.38 8.23 11.33
N PHE A 65 -13.37 8.25 12.19
CA PHE A 65 -11.97 8.06 11.80
C PHE A 65 -11.75 6.70 11.10
N GLY A 66 -12.17 5.59 11.71
CA GLY A 66 -11.99 4.25 11.13
C GLY A 66 -12.71 4.02 9.80
N ARG A 67 -13.72 4.84 9.49
CA ARG A 67 -14.48 4.81 8.22
C ARG A 67 -13.91 5.73 7.15
N VAL A 68 -13.51 6.95 7.53
CA VAL A 68 -13.09 8.00 6.57
C VAL A 68 -11.59 7.94 6.30
N PHE A 69 -10.77 7.73 7.32
CA PHE A 69 -9.32 7.74 7.18
C PHE A 69 -8.76 6.77 6.12
N PRO A 70 -9.21 5.50 6.03
CA PRO A 70 -8.72 4.64 4.96
C PRO A 70 -9.15 5.06 3.54
N LEU A 71 -10.20 5.89 3.41
CA LEU A 71 -10.55 6.50 2.11
C LEU A 71 -9.55 7.59 1.73
N ILE A 72 -8.98 8.30 2.70
CA ILE A 72 -7.89 9.27 2.46
C ILE A 72 -6.65 8.55 1.94
N VAL A 73 -6.30 7.39 2.53
CA VAL A 73 -5.22 6.52 2.02
C VAL A 73 -5.48 6.11 0.57
N LEU A 74 -6.71 5.69 0.24
CA LEU A 74 -7.07 5.36 -1.14
C LEU A 74 -6.98 6.57 -2.08
N GLY A 75 -7.33 7.76 -1.61
CA GLY A 75 -7.19 9.01 -2.36
C GLY A 75 -5.74 9.28 -2.74
N THR A 76 -4.81 9.18 -1.79
CA THR A 76 -3.38 9.41 -2.07
C THR A 76 -2.77 8.34 -2.96
N LEU A 77 -3.18 7.08 -2.82
CA LEU A 77 -2.81 6.00 -3.74
C LEU A 77 -3.34 6.24 -5.16
N THR A 78 -4.55 6.80 -5.29
CA THR A 78 -5.11 7.15 -6.59
C THR A 78 -4.28 8.25 -7.26
N ILE A 79 -3.90 9.29 -6.51
CA ILE A 79 -3.02 10.37 -7.00
C ILE A 79 -1.66 9.82 -7.44
N ALA A 80 -1.05 8.93 -6.65
CA ALA A 80 0.19 8.25 -7.02
C ALA A 80 0.03 7.39 -8.30
N ASN A 81 -1.12 6.75 -8.49
CA ASN A 81 -1.36 6.03 -9.74
C ASN A 81 -1.47 6.95 -10.95
N VAL A 82 -1.89 8.22 -10.79
CA VAL A 82 -1.83 9.20 -11.88
C VAL A 82 -0.38 9.48 -12.28
N SER A 83 0.57 9.59 -11.34
CA SER A 83 1.99 9.72 -11.70
C SER A 83 2.53 8.46 -12.38
N ASN A 84 2.11 7.26 -11.98
CA ASN A 84 2.51 6.03 -12.68
C ASN A 84 1.93 5.93 -14.10
N VAL A 85 0.69 6.36 -14.31
CA VAL A 85 0.10 6.46 -15.67
C VAL A 85 0.87 7.48 -16.49
N TRP A 86 1.27 8.61 -15.89
CA TRP A 86 2.14 9.58 -16.56
C TRP A 86 3.48 8.95 -16.96
N GLN A 87 4.14 8.23 -16.04
CA GLN A 87 5.38 7.50 -16.31
C GLN A 87 5.22 6.47 -17.43
N LEU A 88 4.04 5.84 -17.54
CA LEU A 88 3.75 4.88 -18.60
C LEU A 88 3.67 5.55 -19.99
N VAL A 89 3.05 6.74 -20.09
CA VAL A 89 2.79 7.40 -21.39
C VAL A 89 3.86 8.40 -21.82
N ALA A 90 4.52 9.05 -20.86
CA ALA A 90 5.49 10.11 -21.08
C ALA A 90 6.69 9.99 -20.11
N PRO A 91 7.43 8.86 -20.15
CA PRO A 91 8.47 8.55 -19.16
C PRO A 91 9.61 9.58 -19.09
N ALA A 92 9.89 10.28 -20.20
CA ALA A 92 10.96 11.28 -20.28
C ALA A 92 10.52 12.70 -19.85
N TYR A 93 9.21 12.96 -19.70
CA TYR A 93 8.70 14.30 -19.41
C TYR A 93 8.15 14.38 -17.97
N LYS A 94 8.96 14.93 -17.05
CA LYS A 94 8.64 15.00 -15.61
C LYS A 94 8.61 16.46 -15.10
N PRO A 95 7.59 17.26 -15.47
CA PRO A 95 7.43 18.62 -14.97
C PRO A 95 7.13 18.64 -13.45
N ALA A 96 7.11 19.80 -12.81
CA ALA A 96 6.82 19.92 -11.38
C ALA A 96 5.50 19.25 -10.96
N LEU A 97 4.48 19.26 -11.83
CA LEU A 97 3.21 18.58 -11.59
C LEU A 97 3.38 17.06 -11.42
N PHE A 98 4.25 16.41 -12.20
CA PHE A 98 4.53 14.98 -12.06
C PHE A 98 5.01 14.66 -10.65
N TRP A 99 5.99 15.42 -10.16
CA TRP A 99 6.54 15.24 -8.82
C TRP A 99 5.53 15.53 -7.71
N ALA A 100 4.66 16.53 -7.91
CA ALA A 100 3.57 16.82 -6.97
C ALA A 100 2.56 15.67 -6.87
N LEU A 101 2.23 15.01 -7.98
CA LEU A 101 1.38 13.81 -7.99
C LEU A 101 2.11 12.62 -7.36
N ASP A 102 3.40 12.46 -7.65
CA ASP A 102 4.22 11.36 -7.13
C ASP A 102 4.35 11.38 -5.60
N MET A 103 4.24 12.56 -4.96
CA MET A 103 4.16 12.69 -3.50
C MET A 103 2.99 11.92 -2.86
N GLY A 104 1.97 11.54 -3.64
CA GLY A 104 0.91 10.65 -3.18
C GLY A 104 1.44 9.32 -2.65
N TRP A 105 2.54 8.81 -3.22
CA TRP A 105 3.11 7.52 -2.82
C TRP A 105 3.78 7.55 -1.44
N PRO A 106 4.78 8.41 -1.14
CA PRO A 106 5.34 8.48 0.21
C PRO A 106 4.29 8.92 1.24
N LEU A 107 3.35 9.82 0.86
CA LEU A 107 2.26 10.22 1.74
C LEU A 107 1.35 9.04 2.10
N SER A 108 1.01 8.18 1.15
CA SER A 108 0.21 6.98 1.41
C SER A 108 0.87 6.02 2.41
N ASN A 109 2.20 5.89 2.40
CA ASN A 109 2.94 5.08 3.37
C ASN A 109 2.89 5.69 4.78
N VAL A 110 3.03 7.01 4.90
CA VAL A 110 2.86 7.71 6.19
C VAL A 110 1.44 7.55 6.72
N LEU A 111 0.43 7.68 5.85
CA LEU A 111 -0.96 7.46 6.27
C LEU A 111 -1.21 5.99 6.63
N MET A 112 -0.56 5.04 5.95
CA MET A 112 -0.65 3.61 6.26
C MET A 112 -0.08 3.29 7.64
N LEU A 113 0.97 4.00 8.09
CA LEU A 113 1.50 3.91 9.46
C LEU A 113 0.43 4.26 10.49
N VAL A 114 -0.24 5.40 10.30
CA VAL A 114 -1.34 5.83 11.17
C VAL A 114 -2.52 4.85 11.11
N PHE A 115 -2.87 4.37 9.92
CA PHE A 115 -3.92 3.36 9.75
C PHE A 115 -3.58 2.06 10.49
N GLY A 116 -2.32 1.61 10.43
CA GLY A 116 -1.86 0.43 11.14
C GLY A 116 -1.97 0.55 12.65
N ILE A 117 -1.62 1.70 13.21
CA ILE A 117 -1.83 2.00 14.64
C ILE A 117 -3.33 1.91 14.98
N ALA A 118 -4.19 2.48 14.14
CA ALA A 118 -5.64 2.42 14.35
C ALA A 118 -6.21 1.00 14.27
N VAL A 119 -5.68 0.14 13.38
CA VAL A 119 -6.07 -1.28 13.28
C VAL A 119 -5.68 -2.04 14.54
N ILE A 120 -4.49 -1.79 15.09
CA ILE A 120 -4.04 -2.40 16.34
C ILE A 120 -4.97 -1.97 17.49
N ALA A 121 -5.22 -0.67 17.62
CA ALA A 121 -6.07 -0.11 18.67
C ALA A 121 -7.54 -0.55 18.57
N ALA A 122 -8.04 -0.83 17.37
CA ALA A 122 -9.41 -1.29 17.17
C ALA A 122 -9.61 -2.76 17.61
N HIS A 123 -8.53 -3.54 17.78
CA HIS A 123 -8.55 -4.95 18.18
C HIS A 123 -9.50 -5.83 17.34
N ARG A 124 -9.71 -5.47 16.07
CA ARG A 124 -10.63 -6.17 15.16
C ARG A 124 -9.99 -7.38 14.47
N LEU A 125 -8.68 -7.31 14.24
CA LEU A 125 -7.88 -8.43 13.74
C LEU A 125 -7.23 -9.17 14.92
N THR A 126 -7.08 -10.48 14.79
CA THR A 126 -6.54 -11.36 15.84
C THR A 126 -5.08 -11.72 15.61
N GLY A 127 -4.34 -11.94 16.70
CA GLY A 127 -2.96 -12.45 16.64
C GLY A 127 -2.01 -11.51 15.89
N TRP A 128 -1.21 -12.07 14.98
CA TRP A 128 -0.22 -11.32 14.20
C TRP A 128 -0.84 -10.41 13.14
N GLN A 129 -2.05 -10.73 12.65
CA GLN A 129 -2.68 -10.04 11.51
C GLN A 129 -2.91 -8.54 11.76
N ARG A 130 -3.15 -8.16 13.03
CA ARG A 130 -3.35 -6.75 13.41
C ARG A 130 -2.11 -5.87 13.22
N PHE A 131 -0.91 -6.45 13.22
CA PHE A 131 0.35 -5.72 13.06
C PHE A 131 0.77 -5.55 11.61
N VAL A 132 0.14 -6.27 10.67
CA VAL A 132 0.54 -6.27 9.26
C VAL A 132 0.31 -4.92 8.58
N PRO A 133 -0.83 -4.21 8.80
CA PRO A 133 -0.97 -2.87 8.25
C PRO A 133 0.08 -1.88 8.79
N LEU A 134 0.49 -2.04 10.07
CA LEU A 134 1.57 -1.26 10.66
C LEU A 134 2.91 -1.57 9.98
N LEU A 135 3.20 -2.86 9.73
CA LEU A 135 4.38 -3.29 8.99
C LEU A 135 4.43 -2.64 7.60
N CYS A 136 3.31 -2.56 6.87
CA CYS A 136 3.29 -1.86 5.58
C CYS A 136 3.63 -0.36 5.74
N GLY A 137 3.07 0.31 6.75
CA GLY A 137 3.35 1.72 7.03
C GLY A 137 4.78 2.03 7.46
N LEU A 138 5.51 1.04 7.98
CA LEU A 138 6.92 1.14 8.35
C LEU A 138 7.88 1.07 7.15
N TRP A 139 7.36 0.88 5.93
CA TRP A 139 8.18 0.87 4.72
C TRP A 139 8.99 2.16 4.53
N LEU A 140 8.39 3.34 4.74
CA LEU A 140 9.12 4.60 4.55
C LEU A 140 10.27 4.76 5.57
N PRO A 141 10.06 4.56 6.89
CA PRO A 141 11.17 4.45 7.83
C PRO A 141 12.24 3.46 7.40
N MET A 142 11.86 2.27 6.95
CA MET A 142 12.79 1.22 6.50
C MET A 142 13.61 1.66 5.27
N ALA A 143 12.97 2.30 4.29
CA ALA A 143 13.60 2.82 3.09
C ALA A 143 14.59 3.97 3.41
N LEU A 144 14.24 4.85 4.35
CA LEU A 144 15.15 5.92 4.80
C LEU A 144 16.33 5.33 5.58
N THR A 145 16.09 4.39 6.50
CA THR A 145 17.14 3.76 7.29
C THR A 145 18.15 3.03 6.39
N THR A 146 17.69 2.26 5.41
CA THR A 146 18.61 1.59 4.48
C THR A 146 19.38 2.57 3.61
N LYS A 147 18.73 3.63 3.11
CA LYS A 147 19.39 4.63 2.27
C LYS A 147 20.54 5.35 2.97
N PHE A 148 20.42 5.64 4.27
CA PHE A 148 21.41 6.44 5.00
C PHE A 148 22.44 5.62 5.78
N TRP A 149 22.12 4.38 6.16
CA TRP A 149 22.90 3.63 7.14
C TRP A 149 23.43 2.28 6.65
N ILE A 150 23.01 1.81 5.47
CA ILE A 150 23.36 0.49 4.93
C ILE A 150 24.01 0.68 3.55
N PRO A 151 25.03 -0.13 3.18
CA PRO A 151 25.58 -0.12 1.83
C PRO A 151 24.48 -0.21 0.76
N THR A 152 24.61 0.59 -0.30
CA THR A 152 23.52 0.91 -1.22
C THR A 152 22.85 -0.33 -1.83
N GLU A 153 23.62 -1.33 -2.25
CA GLU A 153 23.08 -2.56 -2.84
C GLU A 153 22.32 -3.42 -1.83
N LEU A 154 22.91 -3.64 -0.65
CA LEU A 154 22.27 -4.40 0.42
C LEU A 154 21.01 -3.68 0.92
N GLY A 155 21.08 -2.38 1.12
CA GLY A 155 19.95 -1.58 1.59
C GLY A 155 18.76 -1.59 0.62
N PHE A 156 19.06 -1.54 -0.68
CA PHE A 156 18.09 -1.64 -1.76
C PHE A 156 17.40 -3.01 -1.80
N ASN A 157 18.18 -4.09 -1.75
CA ASN A 157 17.66 -5.46 -1.74
C ASN A 157 16.79 -5.73 -0.50
N LEU A 158 17.23 -5.26 0.67
CA LEU A 158 16.47 -5.38 1.92
C LEU A 158 15.13 -4.65 1.84
N THR A 159 15.11 -3.41 1.36
CA THR A 159 13.86 -2.63 1.23
C THR A 159 12.90 -3.26 0.22
N SER A 160 13.43 -3.81 -0.87
CA SER A 160 12.65 -4.49 -1.91
C SER A 160 12.02 -5.78 -1.36
N ALA A 161 12.81 -6.63 -0.71
CA ALA A 161 12.34 -7.85 -0.07
C ALA A 161 11.31 -7.54 1.03
N TYR A 162 11.58 -6.53 1.86
CA TYR A 162 10.65 -6.06 2.88
C TYR A 162 9.30 -5.66 2.28
N SER A 163 9.32 -4.88 1.20
CA SER A 163 8.10 -4.46 0.50
C SER A 163 7.31 -5.65 -0.05
N ALA A 164 7.98 -6.58 -0.75
CA ALA A 164 7.31 -7.77 -1.26
C ALA A 164 6.63 -8.58 -0.14
N VAL A 165 7.35 -8.81 0.97
CA VAL A 165 6.85 -9.59 2.11
C VAL A 165 5.70 -8.86 2.83
N ALA A 166 5.85 -7.58 3.15
CA ALA A 166 4.85 -6.85 3.93
C ALA A 166 3.50 -6.74 3.17
N TRP A 167 3.53 -6.46 1.87
CA TRP A 167 2.31 -6.38 1.07
C TRP A 167 1.71 -7.75 0.74
N ALA A 168 2.54 -8.80 0.58
CA ALA A 168 2.04 -10.17 0.46
C ALA A 168 1.35 -10.62 1.77
N LEU A 169 1.90 -10.29 2.93
CA LEU A 169 1.26 -10.53 4.22
C LEU A 169 -0.05 -9.76 4.35
N LEU A 170 -0.13 -8.51 3.86
CA LEU A 170 -1.37 -7.73 3.87
C LEU A 170 -2.46 -8.40 3.02
N ALA A 171 -2.09 -8.90 1.84
CA ALA A 171 -2.97 -9.70 1.00
C ALA A 171 -3.40 -11.00 1.70
N LEU A 172 -2.48 -11.68 2.40
CA LEU A 172 -2.77 -12.88 3.17
C LEU A 172 -3.78 -12.61 4.30
N VAL A 173 -3.65 -11.48 5.01
CA VAL A 173 -4.62 -11.04 6.01
C VAL A 173 -6.00 -10.91 5.35
N VAL A 174 -6.09 -10.20 4.22
CA VAL A 174 -7.35 -10.05 3.47
C VAL A 174 -7.97 -11.40 3.08
N LEU A 175 -7.16 -12.39 2.69
CA LEU A 175 -7.62 -13.71 2.27
C LEU A 175 -8.08 -14.59 3.44
N THR A 176 -7.45 -14.44 4.61
CA THR A 176 -7.67 -15.33 5.76
C THR A 176 -8.63 -14.76 6.80
N THR A 177 -8.80 -13.44 6.85
CA THR A 177 -9.77 -12.79 7.74
C THR A 177 -11.20 -13.06 7.25
N ARG A 178 -11.98 -13.80 8.04
CA ARG A 178 -13.43 -13.98 7.84
C ARG A 178 -14.15 -12.67 8.17
N ARG A 179 -15.37 -12.47 7.62
CA ARG A 179 -16.21 -11.30 7.96
C ARG A 179 -16.25 -11.14 9.47
N LEU A 180 -15.77 -9.99 9.94
CA LEU A 180 -15.83 -9.62 11.33
C LEU A 180 -17.31 -9.42 11.68
N LYS A 181 -17.77 -9.98 12.81
CA LYS A 181 -19.12 -9.72 13.31
C LYS A 181 -19.24 -8.22 13.55
N GLN A 182 -20.07 -7.54 12.76
CA GLN A 182 -20.45 -6.16 13.05
C GLN A 182 -21.18 -6.18 14.40
N PRO A 183 -20.76 -5.38 15.40
CA PRO A 183 -21.67 -5.09 16.50
C PRO A 183 -22.91 -4.44 15.89
N LEU A 184 -24.10 -4.92 16.26
CA LEU A 184 -25.38 -4.29 15.92
C LEU A 184 -25.27 -2.80 16.22
N LEU A 185 -25.16 -1.97 15.18
CA LEU A 185 -25.22 -0.53 15.36
C LEU A 185 -26.68 -0.19 15.64
N SER A 186 -26.95 0.38 16.81
CA SER A 186 -28.15 1.19 17.00
C SER A 186 -28.18 2.25 15.88
N PRO A 187 -29.36 2.52 15.29
CA PRO A 187 -29.47 3.55 14.27
C PRO A 187 -28.95 4.86 14.84
N LEU A 188 -28.08 5.54 14.08
CA LEU A 188 -27.60 6.86 14.43
C LEU A 188 -28.82 7.76 14.75
N PRO A 189 -28.79 8.55 15.85
CA PRO A 189 -29.82 9.55 16.07
C PRO A 189 -29.82 10.47 14.85
N ARG A 190 -30.99 10.58 14.22
CA ARG A 190 -31.20 11.54 13.12
C ARG A 190 -30.94 12.91 13.72
N LEU A 191 -29.95 13.62 13.17
CA LEU A 191 -29.75 15.05 13.42
C LEU A 191 -30.91 15.83 12.81
#